data_AF-A0A9P8J2R2-F1
#
_entry.id   AF-A0A9P8J2R2-F1
#
_cell.length_a   1.000
_cell.length_b   1.000
_cell.length_c   1.000
_cell.angle_alpha   90.00
_cell.angle_beta   90.00
_cell.angle_gamma   90.00
#
_symmetry.space_group_name_H-M   'P 1'
#
loop_
_entity.id
_entity.type
_entity.pdbx_description
1 polymer ?
#
loop_
_entity_poly.entity_id
_entity_poly.type
_entity_poly.pdbx_seq_one_letter_code
_entity_poly.pdbx_strand_id
1 'polypeptide(L)'
;MSHLTGDPKQHDLSSFKDSMTGSCLCGSITVTINDNLFTKPRGHLCHCENCRKASGSIAATNLTIEEEKVDVKDRDGTLMLYEDRATSSGNPIYRWFCAVDGNPIFSKVDAMPGQVTVSMGMMPVIPTPDMEGFAAHKHTWFKSPDSVKSYKTLRTG
;
A
#
# COMPACT_ATOMS: atom_id res chain seq x y z
N MET A 1 -6.53 -4.42 25.11
CA MET A 1 -6.08 -5.38 24.07
C MET A 1 -7.21 -5.77 23.09
N SER A 2 -8.21 -4.90 22.88
CA SER A 2 -9.41 -5.16 22.05
C SER A 2 -9.46 -4.37 20.73
N HIS A 3 -8.38 -3.66 20.37
CA HIS A 3 -8.32 -2.82 19.16
C HIS A 3 -7.63 -3.51 17.96
N LEU A 4 -7.08 -4.72 18.15
CA LEU A 4 -6.22 -5.38 17.15
C LEU A 4 -6.99 -6.14 16.05
N THR A 5 -8.30 -6.34 16.22
CA THR A 5 -9.18 -6.93 15.18
C THR A 5 -10.02 -5.86 14.47
N GLY A 6 -9.58 -4.59 14.50
CA GLY A 6 -10.36 -3.39 14.16
C GLY A 6 -11.35 -3.51 12.99
N ASP A 7 -12.49 -2.84 13.11
CA ASP A 7 -13.52 -2.79 12.07
C ASP A 7 -13.41 -1.48 11.29
N PRO A 8 -13.07 -1.50 9.98
CA PRO A 8 -12.92 -0.28 9.19
C PRO A 8 -14.22 0.55 9.12
N LYS A 9 -15.38 -0.06 9.43
CA LYS A 9 -16.69 0.63 9.45
C LYS A 9 -16.89 1.50 10.69
N GLN A 10 -16.06 1.35 11.72
CA GLN A 10 -16.15 2.14 12.96
C GLN A 10 -15.45 3.50 12.85
N HIS A 11 -14.74 3.77 11.76
CA HIS A 11 -14.03 5.02 11.56
C HIS A 11 -14.90 6.06 10.84
N ASP A 12 -15.00 7.25 11.41
CA ASP A 12 -15.55 8.42 10.73
C ASP A 12 -14.52 8.94 9.72
N LEU A 13 -14.82 8.83 8.42
CA LEU A 13 -13.90 9.25 7.36
C LEU A 13 -13.53 10.74 7.44
N SER A 14 -14.38 11.58 8.03
CA SER A 14 -14.10 13.00 8.22
C SER A 14 -12.96 13.27 9.22
N SER A 15 -12.64 12.30 10.09
CA SER A 15 -11.50 12.40 11.01
C SER A 15 -10.15 12.30 10.28
N PHE A 16 -10.13 11.87 9.02
CA PHE A 16 -8.93 11.77 8.18
C PHE A 16 -8.83 12.87 7.12
N LYS A 17 -9.46 14.02 7.36
CA LYS A 17 -9.48 15.14 6.39
C LYS A 17 -8.10 15.75 6.14
N ASP A 18 -7.19 15.68 7.11
CA ASP A 18 -5.85 16.31 7.04
C ASP A 18 -4.75 15.25 6.96
N SER A 19 -4.89 14.15 7.70
CA SER A 19 -3.95 13.05 7.67
C SER A 19 -4.57 11.73 8.15
N MET A 20 -3.89 10.62 7.83
CA MET A 20 -4.21 9.29 8.34
C MET A 20 -2.94 8.58 8.78
N THR A 21 -2.99 7.98 9.97
CA THR A 21 -1.86 7.25 10.57
C THR A 21 -2.20 5.78 10.71
N GLY A 22 -1.26 4.94 10.29
CA GLY A 22 -1.27 3.48 10.48
C GLY A 22 0.04 3.00 11.11
N SER A 23 0.08 1.73 11.50
CA SER A 23 1.26 1.13 12.10
C SER A 23 1.43 -0.33 11.71
N CYS A 24 2.67 -0.81 11.66
CA CYS A 24 2.91 -2.25 11.59
C CYS A 24 2.29 -2.97 12.81
N LEU A 25 2.13 -4.29 12.72
CA LEU A 25 1.42 -5.10 13.71
C LEU A 25 2.08 -5.05 15.10
N CYS A 26 3.42 -4.98 15.16
CA CYS A 26 4.18 -4.87 16.40
C CYS A 26 4.25 -3.43 16.95
N GLY A 27 3.81 -2.43 16.17
CA GLY A 27 3.80 -1.02 16.54
C GLY A 27 5.17 -0.33 16.56
N SER A 28 6.25 -0.97 16.09
CA SER A 28 7.57 -0.32 15.97
C SER A 28 7.54 0.80 14.94
N ILE A 29 6.83 0.59 13.83
CA ILE A 29 6.81 1.49 12.68
C ILE A 29 5.43 2.13 12.59
N THR A 30 5.38 3.45 12.58
CA THR A 30 4.19 4.25 12.35
C THR A 30 4.37 5.06 11.07
N VAL A 31 3.34 5.11 10.23
CA VAL A 31 3.32 5.88 9.00
C VAL A 31 2.14 6.83 9.01
N THR A 32 2.40 8.12 8.80
CA THR A 32 1.39 9.16 8.64
C THR A 32 1.39 9.65 7.20
N ILE A 33 0.21 9.66 6.58
CA ILE A 33 -0.03 10.26 5.26
C ILE A 33 -0.76 11.58 5.47
N ASN A 34 -0.15 12.69 5.08
CA ASN A 34 -0.70 14.05 5.19
C ASN A 34 -1.46 14.43 3.91
N ASP A 35 -2.64 13.84 3.71
CA ASP A 35 -3.52 14.10 2.57
C ASP A 35 -4.99 13.78 2.90
N ASN A 36 -5.93 14.44 2.21
CA ASN A 36 -7.35 14.15 2.32
C ASN A 36 -7.75 13.00 1.36
N LEU A 37 -7.53 11.78 1.81
CA LEU A 37 -7.62 10.57 0.98
C LEU A 37 -9.04 10.15 0.60
N PHE A 38 -10.07 10.66 1.25
CA PHE A 38 -11.47 10.21 1.08
C PHE A 38 -12.33 11.16 0.23
N THR A 39 -11.75 12.20 -0.35
CA THR A 39 -12.45 13.12 -1.27
C THR A 39 -12.75 12.52 -2.65
N LYS A 40 -12.03 11.46 -3.03
CA LYS A 40 -12.18 10.72 -4.29
C LYS A 40 -11.56 9.32 -4.15
N PRO A 41 -11.82 8.37 -5.08
CA PRO A 41 -11.07 7.12 -5.12
C PRO A 41 -9.56 7.36 -5.17
N ARG A 42 -8.81 6.61 -4.37
CA ARG A 42 -7.35 6.77 -4.18
C ARG A 42 -6.71 5.40 -3.95
N GLY A 43 -5.53 5.24 -4.50
CA GLY A 43 -4.74 4.01 -4.38
C GLY A 43 -5.07 2.99 -5.47
N HIS A 44 -4.31 1.90 -5.48
CA HIS A 44 -4.39 0.86 -6.49
C HIS A 44 -4.22 -0.54 -5.93
N LEU A 45 -4.84 -1.51 -6.59
CA LEU A 45 -4.55 -2.93 -6.39
C LEU A 45 -3.50 -3.40 -7.40
N CYS A 46 -2.51 -4.18 -6.98
CA CYS A 46 -1.56 -4.80 -7.89
C CYS A 46 -1.60 -6.33 -7.77
N HIS A 47 -1.94 -6.98 -8.88
CA HIS A 47 -2.12 -8.42 -8.97
C HIS A 47 -0.87 -9.18 -9.49
N CYS A 48 0.27 -8.50 -9.67
CA CYS A 48 1.48 -9.17 -10.11
C CYS A 48 1.99 -10.14 -9.04
N GLU A 49 2.75 -11.15 -9.46
CA GLU A 49 3.21 -12.22 -8.56
C GLU A 49 4.04 -11.67 -7.39
N ASN A 50 4.95 -10.73 -7.64
CA ASN A 50 5.79 -10.16 -6.57
C ASN A 50 4.96 -9.34 -5.58
N CYS A 51 3.96 -8.59 -6.05
CA CYS A 51 3.05 -7.86 -5.16
C CYS A 51 2.20 -8.81 -4.32
N ARG A 52 1.74 -9.94 -4.86
CA ARG A 52 1.07 -10.99 -4.06
C ARG A 52 1.99 -11.60 -3.02
N LYS A 53 3.22 -11.98 -3.41
CA LYS A 53 4.22 -12.55 -2.49
C LYS A 53 4.61 -11.58 -1.38
N ALA A 54 4.88 -10.31 -1.73
CA ALA A 54 5.29 -9.30 -0.77
C ALA A 54 4.18 -8.90 0.20
N SER A 55 2.91 -8.92 -0.24
CA SER A 55 1.77 -8.60 0.63
C SER A 55 1.19 -9.81 1.37
N GLY A 56 1.56 -11.04 0.97
CA GLY A 56 0.91 -12.26 1.46
C GLY A 56 -0.58 -12.37 1.08
N SER A 57 -1.04 -11.62 0.07
CA SER A 57 -2.47 -11.50 -0.28
C SER A 57 -2.72 -11.75 -1.78
N ILE A 58 -4.00 -11.79 -2.16
CA ILE A 58 -4.46 -11.94 -3.55
C ILE A 58 -4.05 -10.78 -4.44
N ALA A 59 -3.80 -9.61 -3.85
CA ALA A 59 -3.26 -8.41 -4.47
C ALA A 59 -2.61 -7.53 -3.38
N ALA A 60 -1.57 -6.78 -3.74
CA ALA A 60 -1.10 -5.70 -2.88
C ALA A 60 -2.04 -4.50 -2.99
N THR A 61 -2.42 -3.91 -1.87
CA THR A 61 -3.20 -2.66 -1.84
C THR A 61 -2.27 -1.51 -1.48
N ASN A 62 -2.16 -0.55 -2.39
CA ASN A 62 -1.09 0.43 -2.38
C ASN A 62 -1.62 1.86 -2.59
N LEU A 63 -0.86 2.85 -2.12
CA LEU A 63 -1.05 4.26 -2.47
C LEU A 63 0.28 4.84 -2.93
N THR A 64 0.35 5.27 -4.19
CA THR A 64 1.46 6.07 -4.69
C THR A 64 1.15 7.54 -4.47
N ILE A 65 2.04 8.24 -3.77
CA ILE A 65 1.89 9.64 -3.36
C ILE A 65 3.25 10.33 -3.30
N GLU A 66 3.24 11.68 -3.27
CA GLU A 66 4.44 12.48 -3.05
C GLU A 66 5.13 12.08 -1.73
N GLU A 67 6.44 11.85 -1.78
CA GLU A 67 7.21 11.40 -0.63
C GLU A 67 7.15 12.38 0.55
N GLU A 68 7.12 13.69 0.27
CA GLU A 68 7.02 14.75 1.29
C GLU A 68 5.72 14.72 2.10
N LYS A 69 4.68 14.01 1.63
CA LYS A 69 3.42 13.84 2.37
C LYS A 69 3.44 12.65 3.31
N VAL A 70 4.52 11.87 3.35
CA VAL A 70 4.58 10.62 4.13
C VAL A 70 5.66 10.74 5.21
N ASP A 71 5.22 10.73 6.46
CA ASP A 71 6.10 10.67 7.62
C ASP A 71 6.22 9.23 8.11
N VAL A 72 7.43 8.70 8.17
CA VAL A 72 7.72 7.37 8.72
C VAL A 72 8.50 7.52 10.02
N LYS A 73 7.97 6.95 11.10
CA LYS A 73 8.64 6.86 12.40
C LYS A 73 8.90 5.40 12.72
N ASP A 74 10.17 5.06 12.88
CA ASP A 74 10.60 3.72 13.30
C ASP A 74 11.23 3.81 14.68
N ARG A 75 10.43 3.53 15.71
CA ARG A 75 10.81 3.71 17.11
C ARG A 75 11.95 2.76 17.51
N ASP A 76 11.89 1.52 17.03
CA ASP A 76 12.80 0.45 17.48
C ASP A 76 13.84 0.06 16.42
N GLY A 77 13.92 0.80 15.29
CA GLY A 77 14.91 0.54 14.24
C GLY A 77 14.67 -0.77 13.49
N THR A 78 13.41 -1.15 13.28
CA THR A 78 13.02 -2.44 12.68
C THR A 78 12.74 -2.36 11.17
N LEU A 79 12.83 -1.18 10.56
CA LEU A 79 12.60 -0.98 9.13
C LEU A 79 13.77 -1.59 8.32
N MET A 80 13.47 -2.60 7.52
CA MET A 80 14.44 -3.31 6.67
C MET A 80 14.11 -3.16 5.19
N LEU A 81 15.16 -3.12 4.36
CA LEU A 81 15.06 -3.06 2.91
C LEU A 81 15.24 -4.45 2.28
N TYR A 82 14.36 -4.79 1.34
CA TYR A 82 14.53 -5.87 0.38
C TYR A 82 14.54 -5.29 -1.05
N GLU A 83 15.58 -5.62 -1.81
CA GLU A 83 15.69 -5.26 -3.23
C GLU A 83 15.02 -6.32 -4.11
N ASP A 84 13.80 -6.06 -4.54
CA ASP A 84 13.07 -6.93 -5.47
C ASP A 84 13.54 -6.67 -6.91
N ARG A 85 14.43 -7.53 -7.39
CA ARG A 85 15.03 -7.45 -8.74
C ARG A 85 14.28 -8.28 -9.78
N ALA A 86 13.32 -9.12 -9.36
CA ALA A 86 12.60 -10.04 -10.25
C ALA A 86 11.40 -9.35 -10.92
N THR A 87 11.61 -8.19 -11.53
CA THR A 87 10.55 -7.35 -12.10
C THR A 87 10.48 -7.47 -13.61
N SER A 88 9.28 -7.30 -14.18
CA SER A 88 9.11 -7.33 -15.64
C SER A 88 9.67 -6.10 -16.35
N SER A 89 9.95 -5.01 -15.61
CA SER A 89 10.53 -3.78 -16.14
C SER A 89 12.05 -3.82 -16.22
N GLY A 90 12.70 -4.81 -15.60
CA GLY A 90 14.17 -4.87 -15.45
C GLY A 90 14.74 -3.93 -14.37
N ASN A 91 13.92 -3.02 -13.82
CA ASN A 91 14.33 -2.11 -12.75
C ASN A 91 13.92 -2.67 -11.38
N PRO A 92 14.77 -2.57 -10.35
CA PRO A 92 14.42 -3.05 -9.02
C PRO A 92 13.27 -2.25 -8.41
N ILE A 93 12.48 -2.92 -7.56
CA ILE A 93 11.59 -2.29 -6.60
C ILE A 93 12.25 -2.39 -5.23
N TYR A 94 12.51 -1.25 -4.60
CA TYR A 94 13.05 -1.21 -3.23
C TYR A 94 11.87 -1.28 -2.26
N ARG A 95 11.80 -2.34 -1.45
CA ARG A 95 10.67 -2.62 -0.54
C ARG A 95 11.12 -2.51 0.90
N TRP A 96 10.51 -1.62 1.66
CA TRP A 96 10.72 -1.52 3.10
C TRP A 96 9.61 -2.21 3.88
N PHE A 97 10.01 -3.03 4.85
CA PHE A 97 9.12 -3.83 5.68
C PHE A 97 9.62 -3.86 7.13
N CYS A 98 8.74 -4.19 8.08
CA CYS A 98 9.14 -4.39 9.46
C CYS A 98 9.80 -5.77 9.64
N ALA A 99 11.01 -5.80 10.19
CA ALA A 99 11.75 -7.04 10.43
C ALA A 99 11.13 -7.93 11.52
N VAL A 100 10.27 -7.37 12.38
CA VAL A 100 9.69 -8.07 13.52
C VAL A 100 8.43 -8.84 13.14
N ASP A 101 7.55 -8.22 12.35
CA ASP A 101 6.23 -8.79 12.00
C ASP A 101 6.02 -9.01 10.50
N GLY A 102 6.99 -8.64 9.66
CA GLY A 102 6.93 -8.79 8.21
C GLY A 102 5.99 -7.81 7.49
N ASN A 103 5.38 -6.85 8.19
CA ASN A 103 4.43 -5.92 7.59
C ASN A 103 5.12 -5.07 6.51
N PRO A 104 4.61 -5.04 5.28
CA PRO A 104 5.14 -4.17 4.24
C PRO A 104 4.77 -2.72 4.57
N ILE A 105 5.76 -1.81 4.57
CA ILE A 105 5.55 -0.40 4.93
C ILE A 105 5.40 0.46 3.67
N PHE A 106 6.43 0.51 2.85
CA PHE A 106 6.42 1.26 1.60
C PHE A 106 7.41 0.68 0.58
N SER A 107 7.30 1.14 -0.67
CA SER A 107 8.26 0.82 -1.72
C SER A 107 8.56 2.03 -2.60
N LYS A 108 9.72 2.01 -3.25
CA LYS A 108 10.18 3.03 -4.18
C LYS A 108 10.72 2.38 -5.45
N VAL A 109 10.65 3.11 -6.55
CA VAL A 109 11.21 2.75 -7.85
C VAL A 109 11.92 3.96 -8.44
N ASP A 110 13.07 3.73 -9.07
CA ASP A 110 13.87 4.82 -9.64
C ASP A 110 13.14 5.59 -10.75
N ALA A 111 12.19 4.93 -11.42
CA ALA A 111 11.36 5.52 -12.47
C ALA A 111 10.32 6.54 -11.94
N MET A 112 10.10 6.65 -10.63
CA MET A 112 9.16 7.59 -10.02
C MET A 112 9.86 8.42 -8.92
N PRO A 113 10.81 9.29 -9.29
CA PRO A 113 11.53 10.11 -8.31
C PRO A 113 10.55 11.03 -7.55
N GLY A 114 10.77 11.19 -6.24
CA GLY A 114 9.91 12.00 -5.37
C GLY A 114 8.55 11.37 -5.04
N GLN A 115 8.30 10.13 -5.46
CA GLN A 115 7.10 9.38 -5.12
C GLN A 115 7.45 8.18 -4.22
N VAL A 116 6.52 7.82 -3.35
CA VAL A 116 6.57 6.62 -2.54
C VAL A 116 5.27 5.83 -2.71
N THR A 117 5.37 4.52 -2.75
CA THR A 117 4.20 3.62 -2.77
C THR A 117 4.02 2.99 -1.39
N VAL A 118 3.11 3.57 -0.60
CA VAL A 118 2.76 3.10 0.75
C VAL A 118 1.88 1.86 0.65
N SER A 119 2.18 0.84 1.46
CA SER A 119 1.31 -0.33 1.61
C SER A 119 0.15 0.02 2.55
N MET A 120 -1.08 -0.12 2.07
CA MET A 120 -2.25 0.41 2.79
C MET A 120 -2.82 -0.55 3.84
N GLY A 121 -2.34 -1.80 3.89
CA GLY A 121 -2.87 -2.82 4.81
C GLY A 121 -2.68 -2.53 6.30
N MET A 122 -1.78 -1.60 6.65
CA MET A 122 -1.56 -1.14 8.03
C MET A 122 -2.45 0.04 8.45
N MET A 123 -3.23 0.60 7.53
CA MET A 123 -4.09 1.75 7.79
C MET A 123 -5.41 1.32 8.44
N PRO A 124 -6.01 2.14 9.31
CA PRO A 124 -7.28 1.80 9.98
C PRO A 124 -8.45 1.59 9.01
N VAL A 125 -8.45 2.34 7.91
CA VAL A 125 -9.41 2.23 6.81
C VAL A 125 -8.69 2.55 5.50
N ILE A 126 -9.11 1.90 4.41
CA ILE A 126 -8.49 2.07 3.08
C ILE A 126 -9.51 2.73 2.15
N PRO A 127 -9.17 3.83 1.46
CA PRO A 127 -10.03 4.42 0.44
C PRO A 127 -10.34 3.42 -0.68
N THR A 128 -11.48 3.59 -1.35
CA THR A 128 -11.77 2.82 -2.58
C THR A 128 -10.66 3.05 -3.60
N PRO A 129 -9.99 2.00 -4.11
CA PRO A 129 -8.97 2.14 -5.14
C PRO A 129 -9.53 2.78 -6.41
N ASP A 130 -8.72 3.55 -7.13
CA ASP A 130 -9.11 4.13 -8.42
C ASP A 130 -8.83 3.18 -9.60
N MET A 131 -7.93 2.22 -9.38
CA MET A 131 -7.48 1.29 -10.41
C MET A 131 -6.92 -0.02 -9.86
N GLU A 132 -6.76 -0.98 -10.75
CA GLU A 132 -5.98 -2.19 -10.53
C GLU A 132 -5.00 -2.42 -11.68
N GLY A 133 -3.75 -2.74 -11.34
CA GLY A 133 -2.70 -3.14 -12.25
C GLY A 133 -2.53 -4.65 -12.27
N PHE A 134 -1.96 -5.16 -13.36
CA PHE A 134 -1.76 -6.57 -13.65
C PHE A 134 -3.07 -7.37 -13.60
N ALA A 135 -4.18 -6.76 -14.00
CA ALA A 135 -5.51 -7.35 -13.91
C ALA A 135 -5.64 -8.65 -14.73
N ALA A 136 -4.75 -8.88 -15.71
CA ALA A 136 -4.66 -10.16 -16.43
C ALA A 136 -4.22 -11.34 -15.52
N HIS A 137 -3.61 -11.06 -14.37
CA HIS A 137 -3.14 -12.06 -13.41
C HIS A 137 -4.09 -12.26 -12.22
N LYS A 138 -5.29 -11.65 -12.27
CA LYS A 138 -6.35 -11.88 -11.27
C LYS A 138 -6.69 -13.37 -11.21
N HIS A 139 -6.97 -13.85 -10.00
CA HIS A 139 -7.56 -15.16 -9.84
C HIS A 139 -8.93 -15.20 -10.53
N THR A 140 -9.27 -16.32 -11.17
CA THR A 140 -10.50 -16.46 -11.98
C THR A 140 -11.79 -16.23 -11.19
N TRP A 141 -11.75 -16.42 -9.87
CA TRP A 141 -12.86 -16.21 -8.94
C TRP A 141 -12.89 -14.79 -8.32
N PHE A 142 -11.84 -13.98 -8.50
CA PHE A 142 -11.78 -12.63 -7.94
C PHE A 142 -12.53 -11.65 -8.82
N LYS A 143 -13.48 -10.92 -8.22
CA LYS A 143 -14.24 -9.84 -8.87
C LYS A 143 -13.74 -8.50 -8.36
N SER A 144 -13.37 -7.63 -9.29
CA SER A 144 -12.96 -6.27 -8.96
C SER A 144 -14.16 -5.45 -8.46
N PRO A 145 -13.95 -4.44 -7.61
CA PRO A 145 -15.01 -3.51 -7.24
C PRO A 145 -15.50 -2.73 -8.48
N ASP A 146 -16.81 -2.48 -8.56
CA ASP A 146 -17.48 -1.97 -9.78
C ASP A 146 -16.91 -0.65 -10.34
N SER A 147 -16.28 0.18 -9.48
CA SER A 147 -15.75 1.50 -9.85
C SER A 147 -14.24 1.51 -10.18
N VAL A 148 -13.56 0.36 -10.14
CA VAL A 148 -12.09 0.27 -10.29
C VAL A 148 -11.72 0.04 -11.75
N LYS A 149 -10.84 0.90 -12.31
CA LYS A 149 -10.34 0.72 -13.67
C LYS A 149 -9.30 -0.41 -13.74
N SER A 150 -9.52 -1.41 -14.58
CA SER A 150 -8.60 -2.54 -14.77
C SER A 150 -7.59 -2.30 -15.89
N TYR A 151 -6.30 -2.38 -15.57
CA TYR A 151 -5.21 -2.38 -16.55
C TYR A 151 -4.60 -3.77 -16.66
N LYS A 152 -4.39 -4.27 -17.89
CA LYS A 152 -3.81 -5.62 -18.12
C LYS A 152 -2.46 -5.79 -17.42
N THR A 153 -1.63 -4.75 -17.44
CA THR A 153 -0.30 -4.65 -16.81
C THR A 153 -0.22 -3.35 -16.00
N LEU A 154 0.50 -2.31 -16.45
CA LEU A 154 0.61 -1.03 -15.73
C LEU A 154 -0.32 0.03 -16.34
N ARG A 155 -0.54 1.13 -15.61
CA ARG A 155 -1.36 2.28 -16.04
C ARG A 155 -0.93 2.85 -17.40
N THR A 156 0.36 2.77 -17.69
CA THR A 156 1.00 3.38 -18.85
C THR A 156 0.99 2.51 -20.10
N GLY A 157 0.53 1.24 -20.01
CA GLY A 157 0.61 0.29 -21.13
C GLY A 157 2.03 -0.22 -21.30
#